data_AF-A0A8H8WRF2-F1
#
_entry.id   AF-A0A8H8WRF2-F1
#
_cell.length_a   1.000
_cell.length_b   1.000
_cell.length_c   1.000
_cell.angle_alpha   90.00
_cell.angle_beta   90.00
_cell.angle_gamma   90.00
#
_symmetry.space_group_name_H-M   'P 1'
#
loop_
_entity.id
_entity.type
_entity.pdbx_description
1 polymer ?
#
loop_
_entity_poly.entity_id
_entity_poly.type
_entity_poly.pdbx_seq_one_letter_code
_entity_poly.pdbx_strand_id
1 'polypeptide(L)'
;MLNLFSTLVRGAAARAAEDLHDQHAFLILEQQLRDAAAALDDSRRALGRAIAQEAVDAKRQTALYARMVDLEASAVAALAGGREDLAREAAEALAEMEQEALTLETTRAAYAAEVAALRRAVRKGTHQFAELERGQRIARATEAVRRLRARRGQGTGSPAALAEAQATLRRLREAQAADAASDEAMAIVDAAAPDSLCERLEEAGFTPRPRPSAGSVMERLRAKAQAKAQTNAA
;
A
#
# COMPACT_ATOMS: atom_id res chain seq x y z
N MET A 1 36.83 -0.03 11.97
CA MET A 1 36.58 -1.49 12.10
C MET A 1 35.67 -2.06 11.00
N LEU A 2 35.71 -1.53 9.77
CA LEU A 2 34.88 -2.03 8.64
C LEU A 2 35.68 -2.84 7.61
N ASN A 3 37.02 -2.94 7.76
CA ASN A 3 37.88 -3.62 6.79
C ASN A 3 38.15 -5.11 7.11
N LEU A 4 37.87 -5.56 8.35
CA LEU A 4 37.99 -6.97 8.76
C LEU A 4 36.86 -7.86 8.19
N PHE A 5 35.66 -7.30 8.03
CA PHE A 5 34.52 -7.99 7.41
C PHE A 5 34.69 -8.19 5.89
N SER A 6 35.37 -7.26 5.19
CA SER A 6 35.64 -7.40 3.75
C SER A 6 36.73 -8.44 3.43
N THR A 7 37.58 -8.77 4.40
CA THR A 7 38.70 -9.72 4.23
C THR A 7 38.34 -11.14 4.63
N LEU A 8 37.39 -11.34 5.54
CA LEU A 8 36.80 -12.66 5.83
C LEU A 8 36.01 -13.25 4.65
N VAL A 9 35.54 -12.38 3.74
CA VAL A 9 34.89 -12.74 2.46
C VAL A 9 35.90 -13.26 1.41
N ARG A 10 37.22 -13.16 1.62
CA ARG A 10 38.19 -13.25 0.51
C ARG A 10 39.15 -14.45 0.50
N GLY A 11 39.16 -15.31 1.51
CA GLY A 11 40.32 -16.17 1.76
C GLY A 11 40.21 -17.63 1.35
N ALA A 12 40.23 -18.53 2.36
CA ALA A 12 40.56 -19.93 2.13
C ALA A 12 40.03 -20.91 3.19
N ALA A 13 39.34 -20.44 4.25
CA ALA A 13 38.93 -21.29 5.37
C ALA A 13 37.49 -21.85 5.26
N ALA A 14 36.61 -21.21 4.49
CA ALA A 14 35.20 -21.63 4.41
C ALA A 14 34.97 -22.91 3.59
N ARG A 15 35.84 -23.21 2.62
CA ARG A 15 35.67 -24.29 1.64
C ARG A 15 35.63 -25.73 2.18
N ALA A 16 35.99 -25.96 3.44
CA ALA A 16 35.89 -27.28 4.10
C ALA A 16 34.82 -27.34 5.21
N ALA A 17 34.25 -26.20 5.61
CA ALA A 17 33.09 -26.11 6.50
C ALA A 17 31.76 -25.87 5.73
N GLU A 18 31.85 -25.39 4.50
CA GLU A 18 30.75 -25.13 3.55
C GLU A 18 29.85 -26.37 3.34
N ASP A 19 30.39 -27.58 3.17
CA ASP A 19 29.56 -28.75 2.82
C ASP A 19 28.59 -29.24 3.92
N LEU A 20 28.89 -29.01 5.20
CA LEU A 20 27.99 -29.36 6.33
C LEU A 20 27.09 -28.19 6.74
N HIS A 21 27.51 -26.95 6.54
CA HIS A 21 26.70 -25.76 6.82
C HIS A 21 25.66 -25.51 5.70
N ASP A 22 25.99 -25.83 4.45
CA ASP A 22 25.15 -25.55 3.28
C ASP A 22 23.85 -26.36 3.26
N GLN A 23 23.85 -27.61 3.72
CA GLN A 23 22.60 -28.41 3.78
C GLN A 23 21.62 -27.86 4.82
N HIS A 24 22.11 -27.45 5.99
CA HIS A 24 21.27 -26.83 7.02
C HIS A 24 20.85 -25.41 6.63
N ALA A 25 21.73 -24.63 6.00
CA ALA A 25 21.41 -23.30 5.48
C ALA A 25 20.31 -23.35 4.42
N PHE A 26 20.30 -24.38 3.58
CA PHE A 26 19.26 -24.56 2.57
C PHE A 26 17.88 -24.86 3.18
N LEU A 27 17.82 -25.72 4.19
CA LEU A 27 16.59 -26.02 4.93
C LEU A 27 16.08 -24.80 5.71
N ILE A 28 16.99 -24.04 6.33
CA ILE A 28 16.66 -22.79 7.03
C ILE A 28 16.09 -21.78 6.03
N LEU A 29 16.70 -21.61 4.86
CA LEU A 29 16.20 -20.72 3.82
C LEU A 29 14.82 -21.16 3.31
N GLU A 30 14.58 -22.45 3.09
CA GLU A 30 13.25 -22.98 2.73
C GLU A 30 12.18 -22.68 3.79
N GLN A 31 12.54 -22.79 5.07
CA GLN A 31 11.63 -22.43 6.16
C GLN A 31 11.38 -20.92 6.19
N GLN A 32 12.43 -20.11 6.09
CA GLN A 32 12.33 -18.65 6.05
C GLN A 32 11.50 -18.14 4.87
N LEU A 33 11.60 -18.78 3.69
CA LEU A 33 10.71 -18.47 2.56
C LEU A 33 9.25 -18.83 2.88
N ARG A 34 8.99 -19.98 3.52
CA ARG A 34 7.61 -20.33 3.92
C ARG A 34 7.05 -19.34 4.94
N ASP A 35 7.85 -18.92 5.91
CA ASP A 35 7.45 -17.94 6.92
C ASP A 35 7.22 -16.56 6.29
N ALA A 36 8.09 -16.13 5.37
CA ALA A 36 7.95 -14.89 4.62
C ALA A 36 6.70 -14.90 3.73
N ALA A 37 6.38 -16.03 3.09
CA ALA A 37 5.17 -16.19 2.29
C ALA A 37 3.90 -16.04 3.15
N ALA A 38 3.88 -16.66 4.32
CA ALA A 38 2.76 -16.55 5.27
C ALA A 38 2.59 -15.09 5.75
N ALA A 39 3.68 -14.44 6.18
CA ALA A 39 3.66 -13.04 6.61
C ALA A 39 3.19 -12.09 5.49
N LEU A 40 3.56 -12.36 4.24
CA LEU A 40 3.11 -11.60 3.09
C LEU A 40 1.62 -11.80 2.80
N ASP A 41 1.10 -13.03 2.93
CA ASP A 41 -0.34 -13.30 2.80
C ASP A 41 -1.15 -12.58 3.89
N ASP A 42 -0.69 -12.64 5.14
CA ASP A 42 -1.30 -11.91 6.26
C ASP A 42 -1.32 -10.40 6.02
N SER A 43 -0.22 -9.84 5.50
CA SER A 43 -0.11 -8.43 5.13
C SER A 43 -1.09 -8.06 4.01
N ARG A 44 -1.26 -8.91 3.00
CA ARG A 44 -2.25 -8.71 1.92
C ARG A 44 -3.68 -8.75 2.45
N ARG A 45 -3.99 -9.67 3.37
CA ARG A 45 -5.31 -9.74 4.03
C ARG A 45 -5.58 -8.51 4.88
N ALA A 46 -4.58 -8.03 5.63
CA ALA A 46 -4.69 -6.81 6.42
C ALA A 46 -4.96 -5.59 5.53
N LEU A 47 -4.22 -5.45 4.43
CA LEU A 47 -4.47 -4.41 3.43
C LEU A 47 -5.87 -4.52 2.82
N GLY A 48 -6.33 -5.73 2.48
CA GLY A 48 -7.68 -5.95 1.97
C GLY A 48 -8.77 -5.51 2.94
N ARG A 49 -8.62 -5.83 4.24
CA ARG A 49 -9.53 -5.35 5.29
C ARG A 49 -9.52 -3.82 5.39
N ALA A 50 -8.34 -3.20 5.29
CA ALA A 50 -8.22 -1.74 5.36
C ALA A 50 -8.91 -1.04 4.19
N ILE A 51 -8.72 -1.54 2.96
CA ILE A 51 -9.41 -1.03 1.76
C ILE A 51 -10.93 -1.20 1.89
N ALA A 52 -11.39 -2.34 2.41
CA ALA A 52 -12.82 -2.57 2.62
C ALA A 52 -13.41 -1.58 3.64
N GLN A 53 -12.70 -1.32 4.74
CA GLN A 53 -13.11 -0.35 5.75
C GLN A 53 -13.16 1.07 5.17
N GLU A 54 -12.15 1.47 4.39
CA GLU A 54 -12.13 2.76 3.69
C GLU A 54 -13.36 2.95 2.78
N ALA A 55 -13.77 1.90 2.07
CA ALA A 55 -14.95 1.92 1.21
C ALA A 55 -16.27 2.01 2.01
N VAL A 56 -16.34 1.40 3.19
CA VAL A 56 -17.49 1.54 4.10
C VAL A 56 -17.59 2.96 4.62
N ASP A 57 -16.48 3.55 5.06
CA ASP A 57 -16.47 4.92 5.59
C ASP A 57 -16.73 5.96 4.49
N ALA A 58 -16.31 5.68 3.25
CA ALA A 58 -16.71 6.46 2.08
C ALA A 58 -18.24 6.51 1.90
N LYS A 59 -18.90 5.36 1.97
CA LYS A 59 -20.36 5.27 1.85
C LYS A 59 -21.06 5.99 3.00
N ARG A 60 -20.54 5.87 4.23
CA ARG A 60 -21.08 6.58 5.41
C ARG A 60 -20.99 8.09 5.23
N GLN A 61 -19.85 8.60 4.75
CA GLN A 61 -19.69 10.03 4.51
C GLN A 61 -20.66 10.54 3.44
N THR A 62 -20.82 9.80 2.33
CA THR A 62 -21.81 10.15 1.30
C THR A 62 -23.23 10.20 1.86
N ALA A 63 -23.61 9.22 2.70
CA ALA A 63 -24.93 9.19 3.33
C ALA A 63 -25.14 10.35 4.31
N LEU A 64 -24.11 10.72 5.07
CA LEU A 64 -24.14 11.87 5.98
C LEU A 64 -24.36 13.19 5.20
N TYR A 65 -23.60 13.41 4.12
CA TYR A 65 -23.78 14.60 3.29
C TYR A 65 -25.17 14.66 2.63
N ALA A 66 -25.72 13.53 2.18
CA ALA A 66 -27.07 13.50 1.64
C ALA A 66 -28.10 13.97 2.68
N ARG A 67 -28.02 13.46 3.92
CA ARG A 67 -28.90 13.89 5.02
C ARG A 67 -28.74 15.38 5.36
N MET A 68 -27.51 15.90 5.32
CA MET A 68 -27.25 17.32 5.52
C MET A 68 -27.93 18.17 4.43
N VAL A 69 -27.84 17.75 3.17
CA VAL A 69 -28.50 18.45 2.05
C VAL A 69 -30.02 18.46 2.22
N ASP A 70 -30.61 17.31 2.58
CA ASP A 70 -32.06 17.20 2.79
C ASP A 70 -32.55 18.06 3.97
N LEU A 71 -31.79 18.07 5.08
CA LEU A 71 -32.10 18.89 6.25
C LEU A 71 -31.90 20.39 5.95
N GLU A 72 -30.89 20.75 5.18
CA GLU A 72 -30.65 22.13 4.72
C GLU A 72 -31.82 22.63 3.86
N ALA A 73 -32.31 21.80 2.92
CA ALA A 73 -33.47 22.13 2.10
C ALA A 73 -34.73 22.32 2.96
N SER A 74 -34.93 21.47 3.96
CA SER A 74 -36.04 21.55 4.90
C SER A 74 -35.97 22.81 5.79
N ALA A 75 -34.77 23.17 6.26
CA ALA A 75 -34.54 24.37 7.05
C ALA A 75 -34.82 25.65 6.25
N VAL A 76 -34.38 25.70 4.98
CA VAL A 76 -34.68 26.82 4.06
C VAL A 76 -36.19 26.93 3.83
N ALA A 77 -36.91 25.81 3.66
CA ALA A 77 -38.37 25.81 3.52
C ALA A 77 -39.07 26.32 4.79
N ALA A 78 -38.59 25.94 5.98
CA ALA A 78 -39.10 26.44 7.25
C ALA A 78 -38.93 27.96 7.39
N LEU A 79 -37.77 28.50 7.02
CA LEU A 79 -37.52 29.95 6.99
C LEU A 79 -38.48 30.68 6.04
N ALA A 80 -38.68 30.14 4.83
CA ALA A 80 -39.62 30.71 3.87
C ALA A 80 -41.08 30.68 4.37
N GLY A 81 -41.42 29.68 5.19
CA GLY A 81 -42.72 29.55 5.86
C GLY A 81 -42.85 30.32 7.18
N GLY A 82 -41.85 31.13 7.56
CA GLY A 82 -41.86 31.90 8.82
C GLY A 82 -41.67 31.07 10.09
N ARG A 83 -41.30 29.80 9.97
CA ARG A 83 -41.03 28.88 11.09
C ARG A 83 -39.56 28.96 11.51
N GLU A 84 -39.16 30.10 12.06
CA GLU A 84 -37.79 30.31 12.58
C GLU A 84 -37.44 29.38 13.74
N ASP A 85 -38.45 28.91 14.49
CA ASP A 85 -38.31 27.88 15.53
C ASP A 85 -37.71 26.58 14.95
N LEU A 86 -38.36 26.04 13.91
CA LEU A 86 -37.93 24.81 13.24
C LEU A 86 -36.61 24.99 12.47
N ALA A 87 -36.41 26.16 11.88
CA ALA A 87 -35.16 26.46 11.19
C ALA A 87 -33.96 26.49 12.15
N ARG A 88 -34.15 26.98 13.38
CA ARG A 88 -33.12 27.00 14.41
C ARG A 88 -32.79 25.58 14.89
N GLU A 89 -33.78 24.75 15.16
CA GLU A 89 -33.57 23.32 15.50
C GLU A 89 -32.82 22.59 14.38
N ALA A 90 -33.21 22.83 13.12
CA ALA A 90 -32.52 22.25 11.98
C ALA A 90 -31.06 22.75 11.85
N ALA A 91 -30.78 24.00 12.21
CA ALA A 91 -29.43 24.55 12.21
C ALA A 91 -28.54 23.99 13.32
N GLU A 92 -29.10 23.70 14.49
CA GLU A 92 -28.41 22.99 15.57
C GLU A 92 -28.02 21.58 15.12
N ALA A 93 -28.99 20.81 14.57
CA ALA A 93 -28.73 19.48 14.04
C ALA A 93 -27.74 19.48 12.86
N LEU A 94 -27.80 20.46 11.96
CA LEU A 94 -26.82 20.64 10.88
C LEU A 94 -25.43 20.93 11.42
N ALA A 95 -25.28 21.76 12.46
CA ALA A 95 -23.98 22.04 13.06
C ALA A 95 -23.34 20.79 13.67
N GLU A 96 -24.14 19.93 14.31
CA GLU A 96 -23.69 18.62 14.81
C GLU A 96 -23.26 17.70 13.67
N MET A 97 -24.08 17.57 12.62
CA MET A 97 -23.74 16.76 11.44
C MET A 97 -22.49 17.26 10.70
N GLU A 98 -22.30 18.58 10.60
CA GLU A 98 -21.09 19.16 9.99
C GLU A 98 -19.84 18.86 10.81
N GLN A 99 -19.95 18.88 12.14
CA GLN A 99 -18.85 18.53 13.03
C GLN A 99 -18.51 17.03 12.93
N GLU A 100 -19.53 16.16 12.82
CA GLU A 100 -19.33 14.74 12.55
C GLU A 100 -18.64 14.53 11.20
N ALA A 101 -19.08 15.24 10.15
CA ALA A 101 -18.50 15.16 8.82
C ALA A 101 -17.02 15.57 8.81
N LEU A 102 -16.66 16.66 9.50
CA LEU A 102 -15.28 17.11 9.66
C LEU A 102 -14.42 16.07 10.40
N THR A 103 -14.96 15.47 11.47
CA THR A 103 -14.26 14.44 12.24
C THR A 103 -14.03 13.17 11.41
N LEU A 104 -15.03 12.79 10.60
CA LEU A 104 -14.93 11.65 9.68
C LEU A 104 -13.92 11.93 8.57
N GLU A 105 -13.90 13.14 8.01
CA GLU A 105 -12.96 13.55 6.97
C GLU A 105 -11.51 13.49 7.44
N THR A 106 -11.20 14.05 8.61
CA THR A 106 -9.83 14.00 9.18
C THR A 106 -9.38 12.57 9.46
N THR A 107 -10.27 11.75 10.02
CA THR A 107 -9.99 10.34 10.31
C THR A 107 -9.74 9.55 9.02
N ARG A 108 -10.57 9.76 7.99
CA ARG A 108 -10.42 9.11 6.69
C ARG A 108 -9.15 9.53 5.96
N ALA A 109 -8.73 10.79 6.07
CA ALA A 109 -7.47 11.27 5.50
C ALA A 109 -6.26 10.55 6.11
N ALA A 110 -6.21 10.46 7.44
CA ALA A 110 -5.17 9.69 8.14
C ALA A 110 -5.18 8.21 7.73
N TYR A 111 -6.37 7.61 7.67
CA TYR A 111 -6.53 6.20 7.28
C TYR A 111 -6.10 5.94 5.82
N ALA A 112 -6.39 6.85 4.90
CA ALA A 112 -5.95 6.75 3.50
C ALA A 112 -4.42 6.75 3.38
N ALA A 113 -3.73 7.56 4.18
CA ALA A 113 -2.26 7.56 4.25
C ALA A 113 -1.72 6.20 4.76
N GLU A 114 -2.36 5.60 5.76
CA GLU A 114 -2.01 4.26 6.25
C GLU A 114 -2.23 3.18 5.18
N VAL A 115 -3.36 3.21 4.47
CA VAL A 115 -3.65 2.28 3.36
C VAL A 115 -2.60 2.42 2.25
N ALA A 116 -2.21 3.65 1.90
CA ALA A 116 -1.15 3.90 0.92
C ALA A 116 0.21 3.34 1.39
N ALA A 117 0.56 3.53 2.66
CA ALA A 117 1.77 2.95 3.25
C ALA A 117 1.75 1.41 3.23
N LEU A 118 0.63 0.79 3.61
CA LEU A 118 0.45 -0.66 3.53
C LEU A 118 0.56 -1.19 2.10
N ARG A 119 -0.02 -0.50 1.11
CA ARG A 119 0.13 -0.84 -0.31
C ARG A 119 1.60 -0.85 -0.73
N ARG A 120 2.35 0.20 -0.39
CA ARG A 120 3.80 0.28 -0.68
C ARG A 120 4.58 -0.84 -0.01
N ALA A 121 4.29 -1.13 1.27
CA ALA A 121 4.94 -2.21 2.02
C ALA A 121 4.67 -3.59 1.41
N VAL A 122 3.40 -3.90 1.07
CA VAL A 122 3.01 -5.17 0.44
C VAL A 122 3.65 -5.33 -0.94
N ARG A 123 3.71 -4.27 -1.76
CA ARG A 123 4.40 -4.29 -3.06
C ARG A 123 5.89 -4.59 -2.88
N LYS A 124 6.56 -3.83 -2.01
CA LYS A 124 7.99 -4.03 -1.71
C LYS A 124 8.27 -5.44 -1.19
N GLY A 125 7.48 -5.93 -0.24
CA GLY A 125 7.60 -7.29 0.30
C GLY A 125 7.37 -8.37 -0.76
N THR A 126 6.41 -8.18 -1.66
CA THR A 126 6.16 -9.10 -2.78
C THR A 126 7.36 -9.18 -3.73
N HIS A 127 7.94 -8.03 -4.08
CA HIS A 127 9.13 -7.99 -4.93
C HIS A 127 10.35 -8.65 -4.25
N GLN A 128 10.62 -8.33 -2.98
CA GLN A 128 11.69 -8.95 -2.20
C GLN A 128 11.50 -10.47 -2.06
N PHE A 129 10.26 -10.93 -1.86
CA PHE A 129 9.96 -12.36 -1.79
C PHE A 129 10.26 -13.07 -3.12
N ALA A 130 9.87 -12.48 -4.26
CA ALA A 130 10.17 -13.03 -5.58
C ALA A 130 11.68 -13.11 -5.86
N GLU A 131 12.45 -12.10 -5.45
CA GLU A 131 13.91 -12.11 -5.50
C GLU A 131 14.52 -13.26 -4.69
N LEU A 132 14.00 -13.50 -3.48
CA LEU A 132 14.45 -14.61 -2.63
C LEU A 132 14.13 -15.99 -3.25
N GLU A 133 12.95 -16.16 -3.84
CA GLU A 133 12.57 -17.39 -4.56
C GLU A 133 13.46 -17.63 -5.79
N ARG A 134 13.76 -16.57 -6.55
CA ARG A 134 14.72 -16.63 -7.67
C ARG A 134 16.11 -17.04 -7.21
N GLY A 135 16.63 -16.36 -6.18
CA GLY A 135 17.93 -16.67 -5.57
C GLY A 135 18.02 -18.12 -5.11
N GLN A 136 16.95 -18.63 -4.48
CA GLN A 136 16.88 -20.03 -4.06
C GLN A 136 16.96 -21.00 -5.26
N ARG A 137 16.23 -20.75 -6.36
CA ARG A 137 16.28 -21.59 -7.57
C ARG A 137 17.69 -21.65 -8.17
N ILE A 138 18.39 -20.51 -8.23
CA ILE A 138 19.76 -20.43 -8.76
C ILE A 138 20.76 -21.12 -7.83
N ALA A 139 20.59 -20.97 -6.51
CA ALA A 139 21.39 -21.67 -5.52
C ALA A 139 21.24 -23.20 -5.67
N ARG A 140 20.00 -23.71 -5.78
CA ARG A 140 19.74 -25.14 -6.05
C ARG A 140 20.42 -25.63 -7.32
N ALA A 141 20.27 -24.89 -8.42
CA ALA A 141 20.86 -25.28 -9.71
C ALA A 141 22.40 -25.25 -9.68
N THR A 142 22.99 -24.27 -8.99
CA THR A 142 24.44 -24.17 -8.80
C THR A 142 24.98 -25.34 -7.98
N GLU A 143 24.29 -25.69 -6.89
CA GLU A 143 24.63 -26.84 -6.05
C GLU A 143 24.52 -28.16 -6.81
N ALA A 144 23.47 -28.33 -7.63
CA ALA A 144 23.33 -29.51 -8.49
C ALA A 144 24.51 -29.66 -9.47
N VAL A 145 24.93 -28.56 -10.12
CA VAL A 145 26.10 -28.56 -11.02
C VAL A 145 27.38 -28.88 -10.24
N ARG A 146 27.55 -28.33 -9.02
CA ARG A 146 28.71 -28.61 -8.17
C ARG A 146 28.80 -30.10 -7.82
N ARG A 147 27.69 -30.72 -7.42
CA ARG A 147 27.59 -32.17 -7.14
C ARG A 147 27.91 -33.04 -8.36
N LEU A 148 27.41 -32.67 -9.54
CA LEU A 148 27.73 -33.39 -10.79
C LEU A 148 29.21 -33.30 -11.15
N ARG A 149 29.85 -32.14 -10.95
CA ARG A 149 31.31 -31.98 -11.14
C ARG A 149 32.11 -32.83 -10.16
N ALA A 150 31.72 -32.88 -8.89
CA ALA A 150 32.38 -33.71 -7.89
C ALA A 150 32.34 -35.20 -8.27
N ARG A 151 31.18 -35.72 -8.69
CA ARG A 151 31.04 -37.12 -9.18
C ARG A 151 31.89 -37.40 -10.42
N ARG A 152 31.99 -36.42 -11.33
CA ARG A 152 32.86 -36.54 -12.51
C ARG A 152 34.34 -36.64 -12.13
N GLY A 153 34.80 -35.84 -11.18
CA GLY A 153 36.17 -35.94 -10.63
C GLY A 153 36.47 -37.30 -9.99
N GLN A 154 35.43 -37.99 -9.50
CA GLN A 154 35.49 -39.35 -8.96
C GLN A 154 35.28 -40.45 -10.02
N GLY A 155 35.20 -40.11 -11.31
CA GLY A 155 35.03 -41.08 -12.41
C GLY A 155 33.63 -41.68 -12.56
N THR A 156 32.64 -41.24 -11.75
CA THR A 156 31.26 -41.78 -11.75
C THR A 156 30.23 -40.84 -12.41
N GLY A 157 30.67 -39.67 -12.87
CA GLY A 157 29.79 -38.62 -13.41
C GLY A 157 29.60 -38.68 -14.93
N SER A 158 28.35 -38.51 -15.38
CA SER A 158 28.01 -38.41 -16.80
C SER A 158 28.35 -37.03 -17.39
N PRO A 159 29.11 -36.96 -18.51
CA PRO A 159 29.42 -35.69 -19.18
C PRO A 159 28.18 -34.99 -19.75
N ALA A 160 27.20 -35.75 -20.24
CA ALA A 160 25.97 -35.21 -20.81
C ALA A 160 25.07 -34.55 -19.74
N ALA A 161 24.91 -35.22 -18.59
CA ALA A 161 24.12 -34.68 -17.48
C ALA A 161 24.71 -33.36 -16.93
N LEU A 162 26.04 -33.23 -16.91
CA LEU A 162 26.70 -31.99 -16.52
C LEU A 162 26.45 -30.87 -17.54
N ALA A 163 26.48 -31.16 -18.84
CA ALA A 163 26.22 -30.17 -19.89
C ALA A 163 24.77 -29.66 -19.83
N GLU A 164 23.81 -30.56 -19.64
CA GLU A 164 22.39 -30.21 -19.49
C GLU A 164 22.14 -29.32 -18.25
N ALA A 165 22.70 -29.68 -17.09
CA ALA A 165 22.58 -28.88 -15.88
C ALA A 165 23.19 -27.48 -16.04
N GLN A 166 24.31 -27.36 -16.77
CA GLN A 166 24.90 -26.06 -17.09
C GLN A 166 24.03 -25.22 -18.03
N ALA A 167 23.37 -25.85 -19.01
CA ALA A 167 22.41 -25.18 -19.88
C ALA A 167 21.20 -24.66 -19.09
N THR A 168 20.67 -25.46 -18.17
CA THR A 168 19.58 -25.04 -17.26
C THR A 168 20.00 -23.87 -16.37
N LEU A 169 21.20 -23.91 -15.79
CA LEU A 169 21.71 -22.80 -14.97
C LEU A 169 21.89 -21.51 -15.79
N ARG A 170 22.32 -21.61 -17.06
CA ARG A 170 22.41 -20.43 -17.95
C ARG A 170 21.03 -19.82 -18.19
N ARG A 171 20.03 -20.65 -18.56
CA ARG A 171 18.64 -20.20 -18.75
C ARG A 171 18.06 -19.52 -17.51
N LEU A 172 18.33 -20.06 -16.32
CA LEU A 172 17.88 -19.45 -15.06
C LEU A 172 18.51 -18.07 -14.81
N ARG A 173 19.79 -17.88 -15.15
CA ARG A 173 20.48 -16.58 -15.02
C ARG A 173 20.02 -15.57 -16.05
N GLU A 174 19.77 -16.01 -17.28
CA GLU A 174 19.20 -15.16 -18.34
C GLU A 174 17.81 -14.65 -17.94
N ALA A 175 16.96 -15.53 -17.40
CA ALA A 175 15.67 -15.15 -16.85
C ALA A 175 15.80 -14.13 -15.69
N GLN A 176 16.77 -14.31 -14.78
CA GLN A 176 17.02 -13.36 -13.69
C GLN A 176 17.41 -11.96 -14.23
N ALA A 177 18.25 -11.89 -15.26
CA ALA A 177 18.65 -10.62 -15.85
C ALA A 177 17.47 -9.91 -16.53
N ALA A 178 16.59 -10.66 -17.20
CA ALA A 178 15.38 -10.12 -17.82
C ALA A 178 14.40 -9.57 -16.77
N ASP A 179 14.18 -10.33 -15.68
CA ASP A 179 13.32 -9.90 -14.57
C ASP A 179 13.87 -8.63 -13.90
N ALA A 180 15.18 -8.56 -13.64
CA ALA A 180 15.82 -7.39 -13.04
C ALA A 180 15.65 -6.12 -13.90
N ALA A 181 15.77 -6.25 -15.22
CA ALA A 181 15.51 -5.15 -16.14
C ALA A 181 14.03 -4.72 -16.13
N SER A 182 13.10 -5.66 -16.00
CA SER A 182 11.67 -5.37 -15.85
C SER A 182 11.39 -4.66 -14.51
N ASP A 183 12.04 -5.08 -13.43
CA ASP A 183 11.89 -4.48 -12.10
C ASP A 183 12.42 -3.04 -12.08
N GLU A 184 13.56 -2.77 -12.74
CA GLU A 184 14.10 -1.42 -12.93
C GLU A 184 13.14 -0.52 -13.73
N ALA A 185 12.55 -1.06 -14.81
CA ALA A 185 11.56 -0.34 -15.60
C ALA A 185 10.29 0.00 -14.78
N MET A 186 9.81 -0.94 -13.96
CA MET A 186 8.67 -0.73 -13.07
C MET A 186 8.97 0.32 -11.99
N ALA A 187 10.19 0.34 -11.44
CA ALA A 187 10.59 1.37 -10.46
C ALA A 187 10.55 2.79 -11.07
N ILE A 188 10.92 2.94 -12.34
CA ILE A 188 10.81 4.21 -13.07
C ILE A 188 9.34 4.64 -13.23
N VAL A 189 8.45 3.69 -13.55
CA VAL A 189 7.00 3.96 -13.68
C VAL A 189 6.38 4.32 -12.34
N ASP A 190 6.71 3.61 -11.27
CA ASP A 190 6.19 3.88 -9.92
C ASP A 190 6.67 5.23 -9.40
N ALA A 191 7.90 5.64 -9.70
CA ALA A 191 8.41 6.98 -9.38
C ALA A 191 7.69 8.09 -10.15
N ALA A 192 7.04 7.77 -11.27
CA ALA A 192 6.23 8.69 -12.06
C ALA A 192 4.76 8.74 -11.62
N ALA A 193 4.32 7.88 -10.69
CA ALA A 193 2.95 7.88 -10.18
C ALA A 193 2.75 9.01 -9.14
N PRO A 194 1.71 9.87 -9.26
CA PRO A 194 1.58 11.02 -8.37
C PRO A 194 0.94 10.63 -7.04
N ASP A 195 1.66 10.80 -5.93
CA ASP A 195 1.11 10.80 -4.54
C ASP A 195 0.29 12.11 -4.23
N SER A 196 -0.12 12.84 -5.27
CA SER A 196 -0.20 14.30 -5.19
C SER A 196 -1.56 14.91 -4.86
N LEU A 197 -2.67 14.19 -4.75
CA LEU A 197 -3.96 14.91 -4.62
C LEU A 197 -4.07 15.66 -3.28
N CYS A 198 -3.77 15.01 -2.16
CA CYS A 198 -3.81 15.68 -0.85
C CYS A 198 -2.66 16.69 -0.68
N GLU A 199 -1.44 16.34 -1.06
CA GLU A 199 -0.29 17.26 -1.01
C GLU A 199 -0.52 18.51 -1.89
N ARG A 200 -1.13 18.37 -3.07
CA ARG A 200 -1.49 19.51 -3.92
C ARG A 200 -2.63 20.36 -3.37
N LEU A 201 -3.56 19.77 -2.63
CA LEU A 201 -4.66 20.51 -2.00
C LEU A 201 -4.12 21.34 -0.82
N GLU A 202 -3.16 20.80 -0.07
CA GLU A 202 -2.48 21.51 1.01
C GLU A 202 -1.51 22.59 0.50
N GLU A 203 -0.70 22.32 -0.53
CA GLU A 203 0.16 23.33 -1.18
C GLU A 203 -0.65 24.46 -1.84
N ALA A 204 -1.85 24.17 -2.36
CA ALA A 204 -2.75 25.17 -2.91
C ALA A 204 -3.48 26.00 -1.84
N GLY A 205 -3.18 25.79 -0.55
CA GLY A 205 -3.69 26.61 0.55
C GLY A 205 -5.14 26.32 0.94
N PHE A 206 -5.68 25.15 0.58
CA PHE A 206 -7.02 24.73 1.04
C PHE A 206 -6.93 24.23 2.48
N THR A 207 -6.88 25.16 3.44
CA THR A 207 -6.89 24.84 4.87
C THR A 207 -8.29 24.42 5.36
N PRO A 208 -8.39 23.61 6.42
CA PRO A 208 -9.68 23.19 6.98
C PRO A 208 -10.57 24.38 7.33
N ARG A 209 -11.85 24.30 6.99
CA ARG A 209 -12.85 25.30 7.34
C ARG A 209 -12.93 25.49 8.87
N PRO A 210 -13.29 26.70 9.35
CA PRO A 210 -13.56 26.93 10.76
C PRO A 210 -14.68 26.01 11.26
N ARG A 211 -14.63 25.66 12.56
CA ARG A 211 -15.61 24.77 13.18
C ARG A 211 -17.05 25.28 12.94
N PRO A 212 -17.97 24.40 12.53
CA PRO A 212 -19.36 24.74 12.32
C PRO A 212 -20.02 25.09 13.66
N SER A 213 -20.90 26.09 13.65
CA SER A 213 -21.72 26.47 14.80
C SER A 213 -23.14 26.74 14.31
N ALA A 214 -24.14 26.55 15.19
CA ALA A 214 -25.52 26.81 14.81
C ALA A 214 -25.73 28.24 14.29
N GLY A 215 -24.98 29.22 14.82
CA GLY A 215 -24.98 30.61 14.34
C GLY A 215 -24.48 30.74 12.89
N SER A 216 -23.33 30.16 12.57
CA SER A 216 -22.77 30.24 11.20
C SER A 216 -23.61 29.45 10.19
N VAL A 217 -24.24 28.35 10.62
CA VAL A 217 -25.21 27.59 9.81
C VAL A 217 -26.45 28.43 9.55
N MET A 218 -27.02 29.08 10.56
CA MET A 218 -28.20 29.95 10.40
C MET A 218 -27.95 31.12 9.44
N GLU A 219 -26.77 31.76 9.51
CA GLU A 219 -26.38 32.81 8.57
C GLU A 219 -26.36 32.31 7.13
N ARG A 220 -25.75 31.14 6.91
CA ARG A 220 -25.70 30.51 5.58
C ARG A 220 -27.09 30.10 5.07
N LEU A 221 -27.94 29.55 5.94
CA LEU A 221 -29.32 29.19 5.60
C LEU A 221 -30.15 30.41 5.20
N ARG A 222 -30.05 31.52 5.94
CA ARG A 222 -30.72 32.79 5.61
C ARG A 222 -30.24 33.35 4.27
N ALA A 223 -28.94 33.33 4.01
CA ALA A 223 -28.39 33.76 2.72
C ALA A 223 -28.94 32.92 1.56
N LYS A 224 -29.01 31.59 1.71
CA LYS A 224 -29.62 30.69 0.70
C LYS A 224 -31.12 30.93 0.53
N ALA A 225 -31.86 31.16 1.60
CA ALA A 225 -33.30 31.47 1.54
C ALA A 225 -33.57 32.78 0.78
N GLN A 226 -32.78 33.83 1.04
CA GLN A 226 -32.87 35.11 0.34
C GLN A 226 -32.53 34.98 -1.14
N ALA A 227 -31.46 34.24 -1.48
CA ALA A 227 -31.11 33.97 -2.88
C ALA A 227 -32.22 33.24 -3.63
N LYS A 228 -32.83 32.22 -3.01
CA LYS A 228 -33.96 31.48 -3.60
C LYS A 228 -35.21 32.36 -3.78
N ALA A 229 -35.47 33.28 -2.86
CA ALA A 229 -36.56 34.24 -2.99
C ALA A 229 -36.35 35.21 -4.16
N GLN A 230 -35.11 35.64 -4.40
CA GLN A 230 -34.75 36.51 -5.53
C GLN A 230 -34.86 35.77 -6.88
N THR A 231 -34.48 34.48 -6.95
CA THR A 231 -34.64 33.68 -8.17
C THR A 231 -36.10 33.42 -8.53
N ASN A 232 -37.01 33.34 -7.55
CA ASN A 232 -38.45 33.14 -7.81
C ASN A 232 -39.20 34.44 -8.17
N ALA A 233 -38.59 35.61 -7.95
CA ALA A 233 -39.19 36.92 -8.22
C ALA A 233 -38.76 37.53 -9.57
N ALA A 234 -37.79 36.91 -10.25
CA ALA A 234 -37.28 37.26 -11.58
C ALA A 234 -37.88 36.33 -12.65
#